data_AF-A0A2R7M6U1-F1
#
_entry.id   AF-A0A2R7M6U1-F1
#
_cell.length_a   1.000
_cell.length_b   1.000
_cell.length_c   1.000
_cell.angle_alpha   90.00
_cell.angle_beta   90.00
_cell.angle_gamma   90.00
#
_symmetry.space_group_name_H-M   'P 1'
#
loop_
_entity.id
_entity.type
_entity.pdbx_description
1 polymer ?
#
loop_
_entity_poly.entity_id
_entity_poly.type
_entity_poly.pdbx_seq_one_letter_code
_entity_poly.pdbx_strand_id
1 'polypeptide(L)'
;MRFWVVLVLIGLAVVAAGMAAVAHGSSGTKPEAPIGWRGEQVGSSITGTSNIRLEEDGSAFVVNLPRGRESEEIHNERTYLCFEPAVADPYTGVASWERVSDWRFRLRFETTSIVLIAEKSGYFLPDPDWKNTYFSECGDDYVQWYFTRVDEPSSGVR
;
A
#
# COMPACT_ATOMS: atom_id res chain seq x y z
N MET A 1 19.40 70.79 -23.37
CA MET A 1 20.39 69.77 -23.78
C MET A 1 19.92 68.43 -23.25
N ARG A 2 19.73 67.48 -24.18
CA ARG A 2 19.30 66.10 -23.94
C ARG A 2 20.50 65.30 -23.44
N PHE A 3 20.37 64.52 -22.37
CA PHE A 3 21.16 63.31 -22.21
C PHE A 3 20.28 62.22 -21.60
N TRP A 4 19.92 61.28 -22.48
CA TRP A 4 19.30 60.01 -22.17
C TRP A 4 20.32 59.15 -21.43
N VAL A 5 19.94 58.55 -20.30
CA VAL A 5 20.70 57.44 -19.73
C VAL A 5 20.00 56.16 -20.18
N VAL A 6 20.58 55.54 -21.19
CA VAL A 6 20.35 54.15 -21.60
C VAL A 6 21.42 53.31 -20.88
N LEU A 7 21.00 52.34 -20.07
CA LEU A 7 21.84 51.27 -19.53
C LEU A 7 21.11 49.95 -19.82
N VAL A 8 21.34 49.38 -21.00
CA VAL A 8 22.27 48.26 -21.29
C VAL A 8 21.90 46.99 -20.52
N LEU A 9 21.23 46.09 -21.25
CA LEU A 9 21.01 44.69 -20.92
C LEU A 9 22.35 43.97 -20.76
N ILE A 10 22.61 43.42 -19.58
CA ILE A 10 23.62 42.38 -19.38
C ILE A 10 22.88 41.06 -19.29
N GLY A 11 22.93 40.29 -20.37
CA GLY A 11 22.65 38.87 -20.34
C GLY A 11 23.84 38.11 -19.77
N LEU A 12 23.57 37.10 -18.94
CA LEU A 12 24.34 35.89 -18.62
C LEU A 12 23.64 35.27 -17.39
N ALA A 13 23.43 33.97 -17.23
CA ALA A 13 23.69 32.78 -18.00
C ALA A 13 22.68 31.74 -17.52
N VAL A 14 22.22 30.87 -18.42
CA VAL A 14 21.49 29.66 -18.05
C VAL A 14 22.45 28.76 -17.28
N VAL A 15 22.27 28.66 -15.97
CA VAL A 15 22.83 27.56 -15.19
C VAL A 15 21.71 26.55 -14.99
N ALA A 16 21.56 25.68 -15.99
CA ALA A 16 20.98 24.36 -15.80
C ALA A 16 21.99 23.57 -14.95
N ALA A 17 21.81 23.59 -13.63
CA ALA A 17 22.53 22.71 -12.72
C ALA A 17 21.51 21.97 -11.88
N GLY A 18 21.56 20.65 -12.03
CA GLY A 18 20.59 19.67 -11.57
C GLY A 18 20.04 19.91 -10.17
N MET A 19 18.72 20.00 -10.10
CA MET A 19 18.03 19.24 -9.07
C MET A 19 17.86 17.84 -9.65
N ALA A 20 18.90 17.02 -9.50
CA ALA A 20 18.66 15.60 -9.34
C ALA A 20 17.74 15.53 -8.12
N ALA A 21 16.43 15.38 -8.38
CA ALA A 21 15.52 14.92 -7.37
C ALA A 21 16.12 13.59 -6.92
N VAL A 22 16.87 13.64 -5.82
CA VAL A 22 17.14 12.47 -5.02
C VAL A 22 15.74 12.02 -4.66
N ALA A 23 15.25 11.02 -5.38
CA ALA A 23 14.18 10.17 -4.92
C ALA A 23 14.70 9.60 -3.59
N HIS A 24 14.48 10.36 -2.53
CA HIS A 24 14.41 9.81 -1.21
C HIS A 24 13.31 8.78 -1.37
N GLY A 25 13.71 7.50 -1.39
CA GLY A 25 12.77 6.40 -1.25
C GLY A 25 11.87 6.79 -0.11
N SER A 26 10.63 7.15 -0.44
CA SER A 26 9.61 7.47 0.53
C SER A 26 9.44 6.20 1.34
N SER A 27 10.12 6.13 2.49
CA SER A 27 9.66 5.32 3.60
C SER A 27 8.36 5.97 4.06
N GLY A 28 7.31 5.75 3.26
CA GLY A 28 6.05 6.42 3.36
C GLY A 28 5.40 6.02 4.67
N THR A 29 5.27 6.98 5.57
CA THR A 29 4.46 6.88 6.80
C THR A 29 2.97 6.67 6.50
N LYS A 30 2.58 6.65 5.22
CA LYS A 30 1.22 6.50 4.72
C LYS A 30 1.24 5.69 3.41
N PRO A 31 0.19 4.91 3.10
CA PRO A 31 0.04 4.35 1.77
C PRO A 31 -0.37 5.50 0.83
N GLU A 32 0.58 5.92 -0.01
CA GLU A 32 0.36 6.95 -1.04
C GLU A 32 0.14 6.25 -2.38
N ALA A 33 -1.10 6.25 -2.87
CA ALA A 33 -1.39 5.78 -4.21
C ALA A 33 -0.74 6.69 -5.26
N PRO A 34 -0.33 6.16 -6.44
CA PRO A 34 -0.40 4.76 -6.81
C PRO A 34 0.64 3.90 -6.07
N ILE A 35 0.22 2.72 -5.60
CA ILE A 35 1.07 1.79 -4.84
C ILE A 35 0.60 0.34 -5.04
N GLY A 36 1.54 -0.60 -5.05
CA GLY A 36 1.24 -2.02 -5.18
C GLY A 36 1.96 -2.89 -4.16
N TRP A 37 1.38 -4.05 -3.88
CA TRP A 37 1.96 -5.10 -3.06
C TRP A 37 1.78 -6.47 -3.70
N ARG A 38 2.75 -7.35 -3.44
CA ARG A 38 2.64 -8.79 -3.68
C ARG A 38 2.51 -9.51 -2.35
N GLY A 39 1.45 -10.31 -2.26
CA GLY A 39 1.08 -11.11 -1.10
C GLY A 39 1.48 -12.57 -1.22
N GLU A 40 1.84 -13.18 -0.11
CA GLU A 40 1.99 -14.62 0.04
C GLU A 40 1.33 -15.10 1.34
N GLN A 41 0.81 -16.32 1.33
CA GLN A 41 0.30 -16.96 2.54
C GLN A 41 1.46 -17.60 3.31
N VAL A 42 1.59 -17.26 4.58
CA VAL A 42 2.59 -17.78 5.52
C VAL A 42 1.89 -18.56 6.63
N GLY A 43 2.52 -19.63 7.12
CA GLY A 43 1.95 -20.48 8.18
C GLY A 43 1.12 -21.67 7.68
N SER A 44 0.97 -21.83 6.35
CA SER A 44 0.30 -22.97 5.71
C SER A 44 1.28 -23.75 4.83
N SER A 45 1.03 -25.06 4.63
CA SER A 45 1.76 -25.89 3.65
C SER A 45 1.37 -25.59 2.21
N ILE A 46 0.28 -24.84 2.00
CA ILE A 46 -0.19 -24.36 0.70
C ILE A 46 0.28 -22.92 0.53
N THR A 47 0.97 -22.63 -0.57
CA THR A 47 1.43 -21.28 -0.91
C THR A 47 0.49 -20.65 -1.92
N GLY A 48 -0.30 -19.66 -1.47
CA GLY A 48 -1.03 -18.75 -2.33
C GLY A 48 -0.21 -17.50 -2.64
N THR A 49 -0.35 -16.94 -3.84
CA THR A 49 0.18 -15.60 -4.16
C THR A 49 -0.97 -14.66 -4.50
N SER A 50 -0.87 -13.41 -4.07
CA SER A 50 -1.85 -12.36 -4.32
C SER A 50 -1.15 -11.08 -4.79
N ASN A 51 -1.85 -10.20 -5.49
CA ASN A 51 -1.35 -8.86 -5.80
C ASN A 51 -2.46 -7.84 -5.53
N ILE A 52 -2.08 -6.69 -4.99
CA ILE A 52 -2.96 -5.56 -4.71
C ILE A 52 -2.32 -4.32 -5.33
N ARG A 53 -3.10 -3.51 -6.03
CA ARG A 53 -2.70 -2.19 -6.53
C ARG A 53 -3.78 -1.19 -6.17
N LEU A 54 -3.40 -0.08 -5.56
CA LEU A 54 -4.29 1.02 -5.19
C LEU A 54 -4.08 2.19 -6.14
N GLU A 55 -5.16 2.79 -6.59
CA GLU A 55 -5.18 3.96 -7.47
C GLU A 55 -5.53 5.24 -6.70
N GLU A 56 -5.17 6.39 -7.26
CA GLU A 56 -5.44 7.71 -6.67
C GLU A 56 -6.94 8.05 -6.61
N ASP A 57 -7.76 7.46 -7.49
CA ASP A 57 -9.20 7.69 -7.57
C ASP A 57 -10.02 6.91 -6.52
N GLY A 58 -9.34 6.18 -5.63
CA GLY A 58 -9.97 5.32 -4.62
C GLY A 58 -10.35 3.93 -5.12
N SER A 59 -10.04 3.59 -6.38
CA SER A 59 -10.16 2.23 -6.90
C SER A 59 -8.92 1.39 -6.58
N ALA A 60 -9.10 0.08 -6.58
CA ALA A 60 -8.03 -0.88 -6.39
C ALA A 60 -8.21 -2.06 -7.35
N PHE A 61 -7.10 -2.64 -7.77
CA PHE A 61 -7.06 -3.88 -8.54
C PHE A 61 -6.43 -4.98 -7.71
N VAL A 62 -7.12 -6.10 -7.62
CA VAL A 62 -6.74 -7.23 -6.78
C VAL A 62 -6.68 -8.50 -7.63
N VAL A 63 -5.68 -9.33 -7.39
CA VAL A 63 -5.52 -10.65 -8.01
C VAL A 63 -5.32 -11.69 -6.92
N ASN A 64 -6.09 -12.78 -6.99
CA ASN A 64 -5.97 -13.96 -6.13
C ASN A 64 -6.00 -13.68 -4.61
N LEU A 65 -6.82 -12.73 -4.15
CA LEU A 65 -7.01 -12.49 -2.72
C LEU A 65 -8.06 -13.47 -2.16
N PRO A 66 -7.87 -14.09 -0.99
CA PRO A 66 -8.86 -15.03 -0.45
C PRO A 66 -10.22 -14.36 -0.25
N ARG A 67 -11.29 -15.10 -0.51
CA ARG A 67 -12.66 -14.69 -0.19
C ARG A 67 -13.02 -15.11 1.22
N GLY A 68 -13.94 -14.38 1.83
CA GLY A 68 -14.28 -14.57 3.23
C GLY A 68 -14.97 -13.35 3.81
N ARG A 69 -14.91 -13.21 5.14
CA ARG A 69 -15.46 -12.07 5.87
C ARG A 69 -14.51 -11.64 6.98
N GLU A 70 -14.49 -10.33 7.25
CA GLU A 70 -13.91 -9.80 8.48
C GLU A 70 -14.70 -10.35 9.69
N SER A 71 -13.96 -10.77 10.71
CA SER A 71 -14.48 -11.25 11.98
C SER A 71 -13.63 -10.71 13.13
N GLU A 72 -14.16 -10.78 14.33
CA GLU A 72 -13.47 -10.37 15.55
C GLU A 72 -13.38 -11.55 16.50
N GLU A 73 -12.18 -11.84 16.98
CA GLU A 73 -11.90 -12.89 17.96
C GLU A 73 -11.34 -12.31 19.25
N ILE A 74 -11.62 -12.96 20.38
CA ILE A 74 -11.07 -12.57 21.68
C ILE A 74 -9.96 -13.54 22.05
N HIS A 75 -8.74 -13.04 22.19
CA HIS A 75 -7.59 -13.81 22.65
C HIS A 75 -6.93 -13.06 23.82
N ASN A 76 -6.67 -13.73 24.95
CA ASN A 76 -6.10 -13.09 26.16
C ASN A 76 -6.78 -11.75 26.54
N GLU A 77 -8.12 -11.73 26.57
CA GLU A 77 -8.94 -10.55 26.90
C GLU A 77 -8.82 -9.36 25.93
N ARG A 78 -8.24 -9.57 24.74
CA ARG A 78 -8.12 -8.56 23.69
C ARG A 78 -8.89 -8.98 22.44
N THR A 79 -9.58 -8.03 21.83
CA THR A 79 -10.23 -8.23 20.53
C THR A 79 -9.22 -8.09 19.40
N TYR A 80 -9.15 -9.08 18.53
CA TYR A 80 -8.32 -9.13 17.33
C TYR A 80 -9.23 -9.16 16.11
N LEU A 81 -8.90 -8.31 15.13
CA LEU A 81 -9.52 -8.38 13.81
C LEU A 81 -8.85 -9.52 13.04
N CYS A 82 -9.64 -10.45 12.53
CA CYS A 82 -9.17 -11.57 11.72
C CYS A 82 -10.08 -11.76 10.50
N PHE A 83 -9.64 -12.58 9.56
CA PHE A 83 -10.37 -12.91 8.35
C PHE A 83 -10.78 -14.37 8.35
N GLU A 84 -12.08 -14.65 8.24
CA GLU A 84 -12.60 -16.01 8.10
C GLU A 84 -12.67 -16.37 6.61
N PRO A 85 -11.76 -17.21 6.09
CA PRO A 85 -11.78 -17.59 4.68
C PRO A 85 -13.03 -18.43 4.37
N ALA A 86 -13.65 -18.15 3.22
CA ALA A 86 -14.72 -18.96 2.67
C ALA A 86 -14.15 -20.02 1.71
N VAL A 87 -14.80 -21.19 1.64
CA VAL A 87 -14.51 -22.19 0.60
C VAL A 87 -15.11 -21.71 -0.73
N ALA A 88 -14.42 -20.75 -1.37
CA ALA A 88 -14.79 -20.14 -2.63
C ALA A 88 -13.53 -19.73 -3.41
N ASP A 89 -13.67 -19.55 -4.72
CA ASP A 89 -12.55 -19.11 -5.56
C ASP A 89 -12.03 -17.74 -5.10
N PRO A 90 -10.69 -17.52 -5.12
CA PRO A 90 -10.11 -16.23 -4.80
C PRO A 90 -10.71 -15.07 -5.60
N TYR A 91 -10.72 -13.89 -5.00
CA TYR A 91 -11.14 -12.66 -5.66
C TYR A 91 -10.05 -12.16 -6.61
N THR A 92 -10.43 -11.89 -7.86
CA THR A 92 -9.66 -11.14 -8.85
C THR A 92 -10.58 -10.12 -9.52
N GLY A 93 -10.22 -8.84 -9.49
CA GLY A 93 -11.06 -7.77 -10.03
C GLY A 93 -10.86 -6.40 -9.38
N VAL A 94 -11.85 -5.54 -9.58
CA VAL A 94 -11.87 -4.15 -9.09
C VAL A 94 -12.51 -4.07 -7.70
N ALA A 95 -11.79 -3.46 -6.77
CA ALA A 95 -12.29 -3.08 -5.46
C ALA A 95 -12.25 -1.56 -5.30
N SER A 96 -12.83 -1.06 -4.21
CA SER A 96 -12.52 0.27 -3.71
C SER A 96 -11.60 0.16 -2.50
N TRP A 97 -10.84 1.21 -2.22
CA TRP A 97 -10.03 1.27 -1.02
C TRP A 97 -10.26 2.57 -0.27
N GLU A 98 -10.14 2.49 1.04
CA GLU A 98 -10.16 3.65 1.91
C GLU A 98 -9.15 3.49 3.03
N ARG A 99 -8.62 4.62 3.49
CA ARG A 99 -7.83 4.65 4.70
C ARG A 99 -8.75 4.64 5.92
N VAL A 100 -8.52 3.71 6.84
CA VAL A 100 -9.29 3.60 8.09
C VAL A 100 -8.56 4.28 9.25
N SER A 101 -7.23 4.14 9.30
CA SER A 101 -6.37 4.82 10.28
C SER A 101 -4.95 4.94 9.72
N ASP A 102 -4.02 5.43 10.54
CA ASP A 102 -2.60 5.47 10.16
C ASP A 102 -1.99 4.07 9.93
N TRP A 103 -2.59 3.04 10.54
CA TRP A 103 -2.12 1.65 10.51
C TRP A 103 -2.96 0.73 9.65
N ARG A 104 -4.09 1.22 9.11
CA ARG A 104 -5.10 0.36 8.47
C ARG A 104 -5.65 1.01 7.21
N PHE A 105 -5.71 0.24 6.13
CA PHE A 105 -6.59 0.53 5.00
C PHE A 105 -7.55 -0.63 4.78
N ARG A 106 -8.71 -0.34 4.21
CA ARG A 106 -9.74 -1.32 3.90
C ARG A 106 -9.91 -1.41 2.41
N LEU A 107 -9.87 -2.63 1.89
CA LEU A 107 -10.40 -2.99 0.58
C LEU A 107 -11.88 -3.34 0.74
N ARG A 108 -12.73 -2.77 -0.11
CA ARG A 108 -14.16 -3.08 -0.16
C ARG A 108 -14.50 -3.65 -1.53
N PHE A 109 -15.05 -4.85 -1.50
CA PHE A 109 -15.64 -5.58 -2.61
C PHE A 109 -17.17 -5.52 -2.50
N GLU A 110 -17.89 -6.09 -3.47
CA GLU A 110 -19.36 -6.05 -3.47
C GLU A 110 -19.99 -6.67 -2.22
N THR A 111 -19.42 -7.77 -1.73
CA THR A 111 -20.01 -8.59 -0.65
C THR A 111 -19.09 -8.76 0.56
N THR A 112 -17.88 -8.22 0.50
CA THR A 112 -16.87 -8.43 1.53
C THR A 112 -15.92 -7.24 1.62
N SER A 113 -15.27 -7.10 2.75
CA SER A 113 -14.17 -6.17 2.95
C SER A 113 -13.02 -6.88 3.64
N ILE A 114 -11.81 -6.35 3.45
CA ILE A 114 -10.59 -6.81 4.13
C ILE A 114 -9.85 -5.59 4.60
N VAL A 115 -9.43 -5.58 5.87
CA VAL A 115 -8.52 -4.57 6.39
C VAL A 115 -7.10 -5.13 6.38
N LEU A 116 -6.22 -4.40 5.70
CA LEU A 116 -4.78 -4.63 5.74
C LEU A 116 -4.15 -3.72 6.79
N ILE A 117 -3.21 -4.28 7.53
CA ILE A 117 -2.55 -3.65 8.69
C ILE A 117 -1.08 -3.40 8.33
N ALA A 118 -0.58 -2.19 8.55
CA ALA A 118 0.83 -1.87 8.38
C ALA A 118 1.69 -2.63 9.40
N GLU A 119 2.90 -3.01 8.99
CA GLU A 119 3.91 -3.45 9.95
C GLU A 119 4.46 -2.29 10.78
N LYS A 120 5.18 -2.61 11.86
CA LYS A 120 5.86 -1.61 12.68
C LYS A 120 7.24 -1.32 12.09
N SER A 121 7.59 -0.04 11.92
CA SER A 121 8.95 0.38 11.64
C SER A 121 9.78 0.41 12.94
N GLY A 122 10.78 -0.46 13.03
CA GLY A 122 11.73 -0.47 14.15
C GLY A 122 11.14 -0.82 15.53
N TYR A 123 11.97 -0.73 16.57
CA TYR A 123 11.67 -1.24 17.91
C TYR A 123 11.24 -0.17 18.94
N PHE A 124 11.70 1.07 18.81
CA PHE A 124 11.63 2.07 19.90
C PHE A 124 10.43 3.02 19.81
N LEU A 125 10.14 3.56 18.63
CA LEU A 125 8.96 4.36 18.35
C LEU A 125 8.34 3.79 17.06
N PRO A 126 7.41 2.84 17.18
CA PRO A 126 6.90 2.15 16.00
C PRO A 126 6.00 3.12 15.23
N ASP A 127 6.46 3.59 14.08
CA ASP A 127 5.61 4.21 13.06
C ASP A 127 5.11 3.11 12.10
N PRO A 128 3.94 3.29 11.44
CA PRO A 128 3.48 2.34 10.44
C PRO A 128 4.45 2.28 9.25
N ASP A 129 4.92 1.08 8.92
CA ASP A 129 5.68 0.79 7.71
C ASP A 129 4.76 0.16 6.67
N TRP A 130 4.41 0.92 5.64
CA TRP A 130 3.59 0.44 4.53
C TRP A 130 4.41 -0.28 3.45
N LYS A 131 5.73 -0.43 3.63
CA LYS A 131 6.52 -1.37 2.81
C LYS A 131 6.00 -2.79 2.98
N ASN A 132 5.54 -3.14 4.17
CA ASN A 132 4.98 -4.44 4.46
C ASN A 132 3.62 -4.30 5.12
N THR A 133 2.66 -5.10 4.68
CA THR A 133 1.32 -5.11 5.27
C THR A 133 0.82 -6.54 5.37
N TYR A 134 -0.15 -6.78 6.25
CA TYR A 134 -0.67 -8.12 6.47
C TYR A 134 -2.14 -8.10 6.90
N PHE A 135 -2.76 -9.27 6.83
CA PHE A 135 -3.92 -9.61 7.64
C PHE A 135 -3.77 -11.04 8.16
N SER A 136 -4.47 -11.36 9.24
CA SER A 136 -4.46 -12.69 9.85
C SER A 136 -5.76 -13.40 9.56
N GLU A 137 -5.68 -14.70 9.26
CA GLU A 137 -6.86 -15.56 9.25
C GLU A 137 -7.29 -15.85 10.71
N CYS A 138 -8.56 -16.11 10.92
CA CYS A 138 -9.09 -16.44 12.24
C CYS A 138 -8.62 -17.82 12.73
N GLY A 139 -8.50 -17.99 14.05
CA GLY A 139 -8.02 -19.23 14.68
C GLY A 139 -6.56 -19.20 15.17
N ASP A 140 -6.13 -20.32 15.75
CA ASP A 140 -4.88 -20.43 16.52
C ASP A 140 -3.62 -20.75 15.68
N ASP A 141 -3.77 -20.99 14.37
CA ASP A 141 -2.70 -21.50 13.50
C ASP A 141 -1.75 -20.41 12.97
N TYR A 142 -1.90 -19.15 13.39
CA TYR A 142 -1.09 -18.00 12.94
C TYR A 142 -0.98 -17.89 11.41
N VAL A 143 -2.00 -18.34 10.67
CA VAL A 143 -2.02 -18.19 9.22
C VAL A 143 -2.17 -16.71 8.89
N GLN A 144 -1.21 -16.18 8.15
CA GLN A 144 -1.17 -14.76 7.80
C GLN A 144 -0.91 -14.62 6.31
N TRP A 145 -1.55 -13.62 5.73
CA TRP A 145 -1.19 -13.14 4.41
C TRP A 145 -0.28 -11.94 4.58
N TYR A 146 0.94 -12.08 4.07
CA TYR A 146 1.97 -11.06 4.15
C TYR A 146 2.21 -10.45 2.79
N PHE A 147 2.22 -9.13 2.72
CA PHE A 147 2.28 -8.34 1.50
C PHE A 147 3.49 -7.43 1.52
N THR A 148 4.40 -7.61 0.57
CA THR A 148 5.56 -6.73 0.39
C THR A 148 5.31 -5.76 -0.75
N ARG A 149 5.61 -4.49 -0.52
CA ARG A 149 5.46 -3.41 -1.50
C ARG A 149 6.31 -3.74 -2.72
N VAL A 150 5.72 -3.51 -3.88
CA VAL A 150 6.41 -3.57 -5.17
C VAL A 150 6.38 -2.17 -5.77
N ASP A 151 7.55 -1.63 -6.07
CA ASP A 151 7.68 -0.42 -6.88
C ASP A 151 7.26 -0.83 -8.30
N GLU A 152 6.00 -0.52 -8.67
CA GLU A 152 5.28 -0.90 -9.89
C GLU A 152 5.91 -1.98 -10.82
N PRO A 153 5.26 -3.13 -11.04
CA PRO A 153 5.56 -3.96 -12.20
C PRO A 153 5.01 -3.30 -13.48
N SER A 154 5.95 -2.94 -14.37
CA SER A 154 5.79 -2.70 -15.82
C SER A 154 4.37 -2.52 -16.36
N SER A 155 4.09 -1.30 -16.83
CA SER A 155 3.13 -1.02 -17.90
C SER A 155 3.40 -1.93 -19.11
N GLY A 156 2.82 -3.14 -19.09
CA GLY A 156 3.03 -4.19 -20.07
C GLY A 156 1.70 -4.67 -20.65
N VAL A 157 0.82 -3.72 -20.98
CA VAL A 157 -0.30 -3.96 -21.90
C VAL A 157 -0.09 -3.01 -23.07
N ARG A 158 0.46 -3.55 -24.17
CA ARG A 158 0.32 -3.01 -25.52
C ARG A 158 -0.58 -3.97 -26.29
#